data_AF-A0AB74QH69-F1
#
_entry.id   AF-A0AB74QH69-F1
#
_cell.length_a   1.000
_cell.length_b   1.000
_cell.length_c   1.000
_cell.angle_alpha   90.00
_cell.angle_beta   90.00
_cell.angle_gamma   90.00
#
_symmetry.space_group_name_H-M   'P 1'
#
loop_
_entity.id
_entity.type
_entity.pdbx_description
1 polymer ?
#
loop_
_entity_poly.entity_id
_entity_poly.type
_entity_poly.pdbx_seq_one_letter_code
_entity_poly.pdbx_strand_id
1 'polypeptide(L)' 'MVDILGEEIVIKLYKYYRGQQITFPMKLYSNEYVERYIEKNYRTKTLKDMCRELGYTEGWIKQLINKYKLK' A
#
# COMPACT_ATOMS: atom_id res chain seq x y z
N MET A 1 -12.41 -3.47 -16.91
CA MET A 1 -12.61 -3.29 -15.45
C MET A 1 -13.23 -4.54 -14.85
N VAL A 2 -14.33 -5.04 -15.43
CA VAL A 2 -14.93 -6.33 -15.05
C VAL A 2 -13.93 -7.49 -15.20
N ASP A 3 -13.11 -7.51 -16.26
CA ASP A 3 -12.11 -8.58 -16.46
C ASP A 3 -11.01 -8.63 -15.40
N ILE A 4 -10.75 -7.50 -14.71
CA ILE A 4 -9.67 -7.38 -13.71
C ILE A 4 -10.23 -7.51 -12.29
N LEU A 5 -11.38 -6.89 -12.02
CA LEU A 5 -11.97 -6.79 -10.67
C LEU A 5 -13.14 -7.75 -10.45
N GLY A 6 -13.69 -8.35 -11.51
CA GLY A 6 -14.94 -9.12 -11.45
C GLY A 6 -16.18 -8.25 -11.42
N GLU A 7 -17.32 -8.85 -11.78
CA GLU A 7 -18.60 -8.15 -11.91
C GLU A 7 -19.10 -7.56 -10.57
N GLU A 8 -19.02 -8.32 -9.48
CA GLU A 8 -19.51 -7.89 -8.16
C GLU A 8 -18.84 -6.60 -7.66
N ILE A 9 -17.51 -6.49 -7.85
CA ILE A 9 -16.75 -5.31 -7.43
C ILE A 9 -17.12 -4.10 -8.29
N VAL A 10 -17.29 -4.30 -9.60
CA VAL A 10 -17.65 -3.22 -10.53
C VAL A 10 -19.05 -2.68 -10.25
N ILE A 11 -20.02 -3.55 -9.94
CA ILE A 11 -21.37 -3.13 -9.54
C ILE A 11 -21.31 -2.26 -8.26
N LYS A 12 -20.52 -2.67 -7.27
CA LYS A 12 -20.32 -1.86 -6.04
C LYS A 12 -19.68 -0.50 -6.38
N LEU A 13 -18.63 -0.48 -7.20
CA LEU A 13 -17.96 0.76 -7.59
C LEU A 13 -18.93 1.73 -8.27
N TYR A 14 -19.73 1.23 -9.22
CA TYR A 14 -20.73 2.03 -9.91
C TYR A 14 -21.80 2.56 -8.95
N LYS A 15 -22.31 1.72 -8.04
CA LYS A 15 -23.32 2.11 -7.05
C LYS A 15 -22.85 3.30 -6.18
N TYR A 16 -21.61 3.30 -5.72
CA TYR A 16 -21.11 4.29 -4.78
C TYR A 16 -20.43 5.50 -5.42
N TYR A 17 -19.87 5.36 -6.64
CA TYR A 17 -19.01 6.39 -7.23
C TYR A 17 -19.42 6.88 -8.62
N ARG A 18 -20.54 6.39 -9.19
CA ARG A 18 -21.06 6.90 -10.49
C ARG A 18 -21.20 8.43 -10.49
N GLY A 19 -20.72 9.07 -11.55
CA GLY A 19 -20.77 10.53 -11.71
C GLY A 19 -19.67 11.30 -10.97
N GLN A 20 -18.79 10.63 -10.23
CA GLN A 20 -17.62 11.23 -9.60
C GLN A 20 -16.34 10.88 -10.38
N GLN A 21 -15.38 11.81 -10.40
CA GLN A 21 -14.01 11.52 -10.84
C GLN A 21 -13.20 11.05 -9.64
N ILE A 22 -12.70 9.81 -9.69
CA ILE A 22 -11.82 9.25 -8.65
C ILE A 22 -10.38 9.31 -9.15
N THR A 23 -9.52 10.01 -8.41
CA THR A 23 -8.08 9.99 -8.61
C THR A 23 -7.45 9.11 -7.55
N PHE A 24 -6.71 8.09 -7.95
CA PHE A 24 -5.99 7.25 -7.00
C PHE A 24 -4.71 7.95 -6.52
N PRO A 25 -4.40 7.87 -5.22
CA PRO A 25 -3.14 8.36 -4.72
C PRO A 25 -1.99 7.53 -5.28
N MET A 26 -0.83 8.15 -5.41
CA MET A 26 0.40 7.49 -5.84
C MET A 26 0.89 6.43 -4.82
N LYS A 27 0.39 6.51 -3.58
CA LYS A 27 0.63 5.56 -2.49
C LYS A 27 -0.71 5.04 -2.00
N LEU A 28 -0.91 3.72 -2.09
CA LEU A 28 -2.17 3.09 -1.70
C LEU A 28 -2.35 3.04 -0.18
N TYR A 29 -1.27 2.78 0.54
CA TYR A 29 -1.31 2.56 1.98
C TYR A 29 -1.11 3.87 2.77
N SER A 30 -1.84 3.99 3.88
CA SER A 30 -1.59 5.07 4.84
C SER A 30 -0.22 4.90 5.49
N ASN A 31 0.39 6.01 5.94
CA ASN A 31 1.67 5.94 6.65
C ASN A 31 1.59 5.00 7.87
N GLU A 32 0.47 5.02 8.60
CA GLU A 32 0.24 4.15 9.75
C GLU A 32 0.20 2.67 9.37
N TYR A 33 -0.45 2.31 8.25
CA TYR A 33 -0.43 0.94 7.75
C TYR A 33 0.99 0.50 7.41
N VAL A 34 1.73 1.37 6.71
CA VAL A 34 3.10 1.09 6.25
C VAL A 34 4.03 0.86 7.44
N GLU A 35 3.89 1.67 8.50
CA GLU A 35 4.65 1.52 9.74
C GLU A 35 4.39 0.17 10.41
N ARG A 36 3.12 -0.16 10.65
CA ARG A 36 2.74 -1.45 11.25
C ARG A 36 3.16 -2.64 10.39
N TYR A 37 3.09 -2.50 9.07
CA TYR A 37 3.55 -3.53 8.14
C TYR A 37 5.06 -3.75 8.29
N ILE A 38 5.86 -2.70 8.33
CA ILE A 38 7.32 -2.80 8.46
C ILE A 38 7.70 -3.40 9.81
N GLU A 39 7.11 -2.95 10.92
CA GLU A 39 7.34 -3.52 12.24
C GLU A 39 7.03 -5.03 12.30
N LYS A 40 5.96 -5.47 11.63
CA LYS A 40 5.60 -6.90 11.60
C LYS A 40 6.53 -7.74 10.72
N ASN A 41 7.08 -7.16 9.64
CA ASN A 41 7.78 -7.92 8.60
C ASN A 41 9.30 -7.71 8.58
N TYR A 42 9.87 -6.78 9.35
CA TYR A 42 11.29 -6.42 9.23
C TYR A 42 12.26 -7.59 9.51
N ARG A 43 11.86 -8.55 10.36
CA ARG A 43 12.66 -9.73 10.68
C ARG A 43 12.55 -10.85 9.65
N THR A 44 11.46 -10.88 8.89
CA THR A 44 11.09 -12.02 8.02
C THR A 44 11.23 -11.70 6.54
N LYS A 45 11.17 -10.43 6.15
CA LYS A 45 11.25 -10.00 4.75
C LYS A 45 12.49 -9.15 4.52
N THR A 46 13.03 -9.24 3.30
CA THR A 46 14.12 -8.35 2.91
C THR A 46 13.59 -6.94 2.63
N LEU A 47 14.48 -5.96 2.70
CA LEU A 47 14.15 -4.57 2.36
C LEU A 47 13.55 -4.45 0.94
N LYS A 48 14.07 -5.24 -0.02
CA LYS A 48 13.60 -5.25 -1.40
C LYS A 48 12.16 -5.73 -1.53
N ASP A 49 11.80 -6.77 -0.77
CA ASP A 49 10.44 -7.31 -0.78
C ASP A 49 9.45 -6.28 -0.22
N MET A 50 9.81 -5.65 0.90
CA MET A 50 9.00 -4.58 1.49
C MET A 50 8.84 -3.38 0.55
N CYS A 51 9.90 -3.00 -0.19
CA CYS A 51 9.82 -1.93 -1.19
C CYS A 51 8.85 -2.27 -2.31
N ARG A 52 8.89 -3.49 -2.83
CA ARG A 52 7.99 -3.95 -3.90
C ARG A 52 6.54 -3.99 -3.46
N GLU A 53 6.27 -4.50 -2.26
CA GLU A 53 4.89 -4.63 -1.76
C GLU A 53 4.28 -3.29 -1.37
N LEU A 54 5.07 -2.40 -0.79
CA LEU A 54 4.57 -1.10 -0.34
C LEU A 54 4.65 -0.01 -1.42
N GLY A 55 5.44 -0.23 -2.48
CA GLY A 55 5.65 0.73 -3.56
C GLY A 55 6.54 1.92 -3.18
N TYR A 56 7.45 1.75 -2.22
CA TYR A 56 8.37 2.79 -1.77
C TYR A 56 9.82 2.50 -2.19
N THR A 57 10.64 3.55 -2.23
CA THR A 57 12.07 3.41 -2.44
C THR A 57 12.75 2.84 -1.20
N GLU A 58 13.87 2.13 -1.42
CA GLU A 58 14.68 1.57 -0.33
C GLU A 58 15.13 2.65 0.67
N GLY A 59 15.46 3.85 0.19
CA GLY A 59 15.86 4.96 1.05
C GLY A 59 14.76 5.39 2.02
N TRP A 60 13.51 5.46 1.55
CA TRP A 60 12.38 5.84 2.40
C TRP A 60 12.10 4.77 3.46
N ILE A 61 12.11 3.49 3.07
CA ILE A 61 11.91 2.38 4.03
C ILE A 61 13.07 2.32 5.05
N LYS A 62 14.33 2.52 4.63
CA LYS A 62 15.48 2.61 5.55
C LYS A 62 15.33 3.76 6.55
N GLN A 63 14.93 4.94 6.08
CA GLN A 63 14.64 6.07 6.97
C GLN A 63 13.53 5.74 7.96
N LEU A 64 12.49 5.04 7.50
CA LEU A 64 11.39 4.61 8.36
C LEU A 64 11.88 3.64 9.45
N ILE A 65 12.60 2.58 9.07
CA ILE A 65 13.17 1.60 10.02
C ILE A 65 14.08 2.28 11.06
N ASN A 66 14.93 3.20 10.60
CA ASN A 66 15.85 3.93 11.48
C ASN A 66 15.12 4.91 12.41
N LYS A 67 14.08 5.60 11.91
CA LYS A 67 13.25 6.52 12.70
C LYS A 67 12.56 5.79 13.85
N TYR A 68 12.06 4.58 13.59
CA TYR A 68 11.37 3.78 14.60
C TYR A 68 12.31 2.96 15.49
N LYS A 69 13.64 3.10 15.32
CA LYS A 69 14.67 2.39 16.11
C LYS A 69 14.34 0.90 16.29
N LEU A 70 13.76 0.27 15.26
CA LEU A 70 13.47 -1.16 15.27
C LEU A 70 14.83 -1.88 15.35
N LYS A 71 15.21 -2.29 16.57
CA LYS A 71 16.42 -3.07 16.86
C LYS A 71 16.20 -4.56 16.57
#